data_AF-A0A1Q6RLE3-F1
#
_entry.id   AF-A0A1Q6RLE3-F1
#
_cell.length_a   1.000
_cell.length_b   1.000
_cell.length_c   1.000
_cell.angle_alpha   90.00
_cell.angle_beta   90.00
_cell.angle_gamma   90.00
#
_symmetry.space_group_name_H-M   'P 1'
#
loop_
_entity.id
_entity.type
_entity.pdbx_description
1 polymer ?
#
loop_
_entity_poly.entity_id
_entity_poly.type
_entity_poly.pdbx_seq_one_letter_code
_entity_poly.pdbx_strand_id
1 'polypeptide(L)'
;MRKRVMSLVLAAVMLLGLAPAALADSGRSRRESFMSVAESQLGYREKFQNGTKYGSWYGLPGQPWCAMFVSWCARYSGVPESIIPNFSGCFGGVKWFKEHGLWRTKEYTPQAGDLLFIDALEDNGKRDGLAEHVAIVERASDTTIYTIEGNSINDMVERRERPRDDSVLGYATPQYGTIGSPSGTISVSGAVVPSGTLSGEDFSISGTVRSGSTITWLYADIRNLDGDYFSCVQTSPKSKTADLYALNGKLSFSALGPGSYELFIEAVDENYNYMQKSYPFKVSATDICPDGRHADYAEGIQWVIDEGISNGTSAAKFLPDEQCTRAQVVTFIWRAAGRPAPKSGTCTFYDVSDGSYCAKAVQWAVEQGITKGVSAGYFDPYGKVTRAQFVTLLWRYLGQAEPGIENPFADIYAGTFCYRSVLWAYENGVTTGTGEYTFSPNSVVSRAQVATFLYRALDQAEKPVDPVEPVEPVEPEPTETVEPTEPPAEAA
;
A
#
# COMPACT_ATOMS: atom_id res chain seq x y z
N MET A 1 7.75 -28.55 -6.63
CA MET A 1 6.59 -28.35 -5.72
C MET A 1 6.44 -26.90 -5.19
N ARG A 2 7.51 -26.14 -4.94
CA ARG A 2 7.41 -24.73 -4.46
C ARG A 2 7.10 -23.67 -5.54
N LYS A 3 7.35 -23.94 -6.83
CA LYS A 3 7.04 -23.03 -7.95
C LYS A 3 5.53 -22.79 -8.18
N ARG A 4 4.65 -23.71 -7.73
CA ARG A 4 3.18 -23.61 -7.88
C ARG A 4 2.49 -22.77 -6.79
N VAL A 5 3.21 -22.32 -5.76
CA VAL A 5 2.60 -21.60 -4.62
C VAL A 5 2.38 -20.12 -4.95
N MET A 6 3.23 -19.48 -5.76
CA MET A 6 3.12 -18.04 -6.02
C MET A 6 1.97 -17.65 -6.96
N SER A 7 1.67 -18.47 -7.97
CA SER A 7 0.48 -18.26 -8.82
C SER A 7 -0.83 -18.33 -8.00
N LEU A 8 -0.84 -19.10 -6.90
CA LEU A 8 -1.95 -19.15 -5.95
C LEU A 8 -1.96 -17.98 -4.94
N VAL A 9 -0.81 -17.39 -4.58
CA VAL A 9 -0.75 -16.24 -3.65
C VAL A 9 -1.22 -14.95 -4.35
N LEU A 10 -0.87 -14.74 -5.61
CA LEU A 10 -1.39 -13.60 -6.39
C LEU A 10 -2.91 -13.71 -6.63
N ALA A 11 -3.41 -14.92 -6.91
CA ALA A 11 -4.85 -15.18 -7.01
C ALA A 11 -5.57 -15.08 -5.65
N ALA A 12 -4.90 -15.42 -4.54
CA ALA A 12 -5.48 -15.33 -3.19
C ALA A 12 -5.57 -13.89 -2.68
N VAL A 13 -4.68 -12.98 -3.09
CA VAL A 13 -4.81 -11.55 -2.73
C VAL A 13 -5.97 -10.88 -3.48
N MET A 14 -6.28 -11.32 -4.70
CA MET A 14 -7.54 -10.93 -5.37
C MET A 14 -8.80 -11.52 -4.73
N LEU A 15 -8.66 -12.56 -3.90
CA LEU A 15 -9.78 -13.24 -3.21
C LEU A 15 -9.84 -13.02 -1.70
N LEU A 16 -8.87 -12.31 -1.10
CA LEU A 16 -8.87 -11.91 0.31
C LEU A 16 -9.25 -10.44 0.53
N GLY A 17 -9.48 -9.70 -0.55
CA GLY A 17 -10.58 -8.74 -0.54
C GLY A 17 -11.87 -9.55 -0.52
N LEU A 18 -12.38 -9.89 0.67
CA LEU A 18 -13.82 -10.12 0.80
C LEU A 18 -14.48 -8.85 0.28
N ALA A 19 -14.82 -8.83 -1.01
CA ALA A 19 -15.91 -8.01 -1.49
C ALA A 19 -17.05 -8.22 -0.48
N PRO A 20 -17.73 -7.17 -0.02
CA PRO A 20 -18.95 -7.31 0.76
C PRO A 20 -20.07 -7.83 -0.17
N ALA A 21 -19.87 -9.00 -0.78
CA ALA A 21 -20.82 -9.71 -1.63
C ALA A 21 -21.76 -10.60 -0.78
N ALA A 22 -21.64 -10.57 0.54
CA ALA A 22 -22.53 -11.29 1.47
C ALA A 22 -23.40 -10.36 2.34
N LEU A 23 -23.61 -9.10 1.94
CA LEU A 23 -24.44 -8.14 2.71
C LEU A 23 -25.55 -7.48 1.88
N ALA A 24 -25.85 -8.00 0.69
CA ALA A 24 -26.73 -7.37 -0.28
C ALA A 24 -28.24 -7.60 -0.07
N ASP A 25 -28.71 -8.23 1.03
CA ASP A 25 -30.14 -8.56 1.15
C ASP A 25 -30.75 -8.52 2.57
N SER A 26 -30.16 -7.78 3.51
CA SER A 26 -30.80 -7.57 4.83
C SER A 26 -30.78 -6.10 5.19
N GLY A 27 -31.94 -5.46 5.15
CA GLY A 27 -32.15 -4.06 5.51
C GLY A 27 -31.29 -3.54 6.66
N ARG A 28 -30.18 -2.90 6.29
CA ARG A 28 -29.07 -2.50 7.15
C ARG A 28 -29.50 -1.45 8.19
N SER A 29 -29.24 -1.71 9.46
CA SER A 29 -29.45 -0.79 10.57
C SER A 29 -28.48 0.41 10.51
N ARG A 30 -28.81 1.52 11.22
CA ARG A 30 -27.87 2.67 11.38
C ARG A 30 -26.53 2.24 11.99
N ARG A 31 -26.53 1.22 12.87
CA ARG A 31 -25.32 0.65 13.46
C ARG A 31 -24.43 0.00 12.41
N GLU A 32 -24.99 -0.86 11.57
CA GLU A 32 -24.24 -1.50 10.48
C GLU A 32 -23.77 -0.49 9.42
N SER A 33 -24.55 0.56 9.17
CA SER A 33 -24.13 1.67 8.30
C SER A 33 -22.96 2.45 8.91
N PHE A 34 -22.98 2.72 10.22
CA PHE A 34 -21.88 3.36 10.94
C PHE A 34 -20.59 2.54 10.87
N MET A 35 -20.71 1.24 11.09
CA MET A 35 -19.59 0.31 10.95
C MET A 35 -19.06 0.27 9.51
N SER A 36 -19.93 0.15 8.52
CA SER A 36 -19.53 0.12 7.10
C SER A 36 -18.82 1.41 6.67
N VAL A 37 -19.28 2.57 7.15
CA VAL A 37 -18.61 3.84 6.87
C VAL A 37 -17.24 3.86 7.54
N ALA A 38 -17.12 3.49 8.82
CA ALA A 38 -15.82 3.41 9.49
C ALA A 38 -14.84 2.45 8.76
N GLU A 39 -15.32 1.27 8.35
CA GLU A 39 -14.54 0.28 7.60
C GLU A 39 -14.06 0.80 6.25
N SER A 40 -14.91 1.54 5.52
CA SER A 40 -14.55 2.12 4.21
C SER A 40 -13.39 3.14 4.27
N GLN A 41 -13.10 3.64 5.48
CA GLN A 41 -12.02 4.58 5.74
C GLN A 41 -10.70 3.89 6.10
N LEU A 42 -10.68 2.57 6.32
CA LEU A 42 -9.45 1.83 6.61
C LEU A 42 -8.41 2.10 5.52
N GLY A 43 -7.21 2.50 5.93
CA GLY A 43 -6.15 2.92 5.02
C GLY A 43 -5.97 4.44 4.95
N TYR A 44 -6.98 5.25 5.32
CA TYR A 44 -6.89 6.71 5.24
C TYR A 44 -5.79 7.28 6.13
N ARG A 45 -4.78 7.88 5.52
CA ARG A 45 -3.65 8.52 6.19
C ARG A 45 -3.79 10.04 6.17
N GLU A 46 -3.43 10.69 7.28
CA GLU A 46 -3.35 12.15 7.30
C GLU A 46 -2.19 12.68 6.45
N LYS A 47 -2.32 13.94 6.03
CA LYS A 47 -1.20 14.72 5.49
C LYS A 47 -0.40 15.34 6.64
N PHE A 48 0.77 15.88 6.32
CA PHE A 48 1.63 16.62 7.26
C PHE A 48 0.83 17.52 8.22
N GLN A 49 1.17 17.44 9.52
CA GLN A 49 0.52 18.17 10.61
C GLN A 49 -0.99 17.87 10.75
N ASN A 50 -1.41 16.62 10.93
CA ASN A 50 -2.83 16.25 11.13
C ASN A 50 -3.77 16.72 10.01
N GLY A 51 -3.27 16.83 8.78
CA GLY A 51 -4.03 17.32 7.64
C GLY A 51 -5.03 16.27 7.15
N THR A 52 -6.28 16.30 7.63
CA THR A 52 -7.29 15.29 7.26
C THR A 52 -8.56 15.88 6.65
N LYS A 53 -9.28 15.05 5.89
CA LYS A 53 -10.65 15.35 5.43
C LYS A 53 -11.62 15.45 6.59
N TYR A 54 -11.38 14.72 7.68
CA TYR A 54 -12.20 14.76 8.89
C TYR A 54 -12.07 16.10 9.61
N GLY A 55 -10.84 16.58 9.82
CA GLY A 55 -10.59 17.89 10.40
C GLY A 55 -11.10 19.02 9.52
N SER A 56 -10.89 18.94 8.20
CA SER A 56 -11.41 19.93 7.25
C SER A 56 -12.95 19.97 7.24
N TRP A 57 -13.60 18.80 7.27
CA TRP A 57 -15.05 18.69 7.36
C TRP A 57 -15.61 19.27 8.66
N TYR A 58 -14.93 19.03 9.77
CA TYR A 58 -15.32 19.56 11.08
C TYR A 58 -15.08 21.09 11.19
N GLY A 59 -14.21 21.65 10.35
CA GLY A 59 -13.78 23.05 10.43
C GLY A 59 -12.56 23.29 11.32
N LEU A 60 -11.83 22.24 11.68
CA LEU A 60 -10.61 22.26 12.50
C LEU A 60 -9.48 21.48 11.81
N PRO A 61 -8.97 21.96 10.65
CA PRO A 61 -7.87 21.32 9.96
C PRO A 61 -6.59 21.36 10.81
N GLY A 62 -5.78 20.31 10.71
CA GLY A 62 -4.48 20.23 11.38
C GLY A 62 -4.52 19.95 12.88
N GLN A 63 -5.66 19.49 13.40
CA GLN A 63 -5.84 19.08 14.79
C GLN A 63 -5.92 17.55 14.92
N PRO A 64 -5.56 16.98 16.09
CA PRO A 64 -5.81 15.57 16.40
C PRO A 64 -7.26 15.17 16.09
N TRP A 65 -7.46 14.06 15.39
CA TRP A 65 -8.70 13.85 14.63
C TRP A 65 -9.45 12.55 14.97
N CYS A 66 -9.10 11.81 16.04
CA CYS A 66 -9.81 10.60 16.44
C CYS A 66 -11.31 10.83 16.69
N ALA A 67 -11.65 11.89 17.44
CA ALA A 67 -13.03 12.28 17.70
C ALA A 67 -13.74 12.86 16.47
N MET A 68 -13.02 13.63 15.65
CA MET A 68 -13.56 14.14 14.38
C MET A 68 -13.84 13.02 13.40
N PHE A 69 -13.05 11.95 13.39
CA PHE A 69 -13.29 10.74 12.61
C PHE A 69 -14.59 10.04 13.06
N VAL A 70 -14.79 9.85 14.37
CA VAL A 70 -16.05 9.27 14.89
C VAL A 70 -17.26 10.13 14.49
N SER A 71 -17.16 11.45 14.67
CA SER A 71 -18.21 12.40 14.29
C SER A 71 -18.50 12.34 12.79
N TRP A 72 -17.45 12.29 11.97
CA TRP A 72 -17.56 12.13 10.52
C TRP A 72 -18.28 10.82 10.20
N CYS A 73 -17.80 9.67 10.69
CA CYS A 73 -18.45 8.38 10.49
C CYS A 73 -19.92 8.40 10.89
N ALA A 74 -20.28 9.05 11.98
CA ALA A 74 -21.66 9.16 12.44
C ALA A 74 -22.51 9.96 11.45
N ARG A 75 -22.04 11.11 10.98
CA ARG A 75 -22.78 11.94 10.01
C ARG A 75 -22.91 11.26 8.64
N TYR A 76 -21.87 10.56 8.19
CA TYR A 76 -21.87 9.89 6.88
C TYR A 76 -22.55 8.52 6.87
N SER A 77 -22.82 7.94 8.03
CA SER A 77 -23.67 6.75 8.16
C SER A 77 -25.12 7.08 8.53
N GLY A 78 -25.42 8.37 8.67
CA GLY A 78 -26.76 8.80 8.99
C GLY A 78 -27.20 8.64 10.42
N VAL A 79 -26.23 8.48 11.31
CA VAL A 79 -26.45 8.61 12.73
C VAL A 79 -26.69 10.10 12.99
N PRO A 80 -27.85 10.53 13.54
CA PRO A 80 -28.09 11.92 13.88
C PRO A 80 -27.32 12.33 15.15
N GLU A 81 -27.17 13.64 15.37
CA GLU A 81 -26.53 14.20 16.57
C GLU A 81 -27.18 13.79 17.88
N SER A 82 -28.47 13.42 17.85
CA SER A 82 -29.19 12.88 19.00
C SER A 82 -28.76 11.46 19.40
N ILE A 83 -27.99 10.75 18.56
CA ILE A 83 -27.47 9.40 18.84
C ILE A 83 -25.95 9.45 19.11
N ILE A 84 -25.20 10.16 18.26
CA ILE A 84 -23.78 10.46 18.47
C ILE A 84 -23.58 11.96 18.22
N PRO A 85 -23.17 12.78 19.19
CA PRO A 85 -22.98 14.22 18.95
C PRO A 85 -21.85 14.47 17.94
N ASN A 86 -21.78 15.67 17.38
CA ASN A 86 -20.52 16.12 16.78
C ASN A 86 -19.59 16.56 17.92
N PHE A 87 -18.42 15.92 18.02
CA PHE A 87 -17.38 16.26 18.98
C PHE A 87 -16.00 16.15 18.32
N SER A 88 -15.16 17.16 18.53
CA SER A 88 -13.78 17.19 18.02
C SER A 88 -12.75 16.73 19.05
N GLY A 89 -13.14 16.52 20.30
CA GLY A 89 -12.26 16.08 21.38
C GLY A 89 -12.96 15.10 22.32
N CYS A 90 -12.18 14.14 22.81
CA CYS A 90 -12.67 13.00 23.61
C CYS A 90 -13.44 13.44 24.86
N PHE A 91 -12.95 14.45 25.58
CA PHE A 91 -13.64 15.03 26.74
C PHE A 91 -15.10 15.41 26.46
N GLY A 92 -15.34 16.09 25.33
CA GLY A 92 -16.69 16.53 24.93
C GLY A 92 -17.62 15.34 24.68
N GLY A 93 -17.11 14.29 24.02
CA GLY A 93 -17.84 13.03 23.81
C GLY A 93 -18.18 12.34 25.13
N VAL A 94 -17.18 12.12 26.00
CA VAL A 94 -17.36 11.48 27.31
C VAL A 94 -18.44 12.20 28.13
N LYS A 95 -18.34 13.53 28.23
CA LYS A 95 -19.29 14.35 28.98
C LYS A 95 -20.71 14.15 28.46
N TRP A 96 -20.91 14.26 27.15
CA TRP A 96 -22.22 14.12 26.54
C TRP A 96 -22.84 12.74 26.80
N PHE A 97 -22.10 11.66 26.57
CA PHE A 97 -22.63 10.30 26.78
C PHE A 97 -22.93 9.98 28.24
N LYS A 98 -22.17 10.54 29.19
CA LYS A 98 -22.47 10.45 30.63
C LYS A 98 -23.77 11.19 30.98
N GLU A 99 -23.93 12.42 30.52
CA GLU A 99 -25.13 13.24 30.75
C GLU A 99 -26.41 12.62 30.15
N HIS A 100 -26.27 11.82 29.09
CA HIS A 100 -27.38 11.14 28.42
C HIS A 100 -27.60 9.70 28.92
N GLY A 101 -26.88 9.24 29.95
CA GLY A 101 -27.04 7.89 30.52
C GLY A 101 -26.56 6.74 29.62
N LEU A 102 -25.78 7.05 28.58
CA LEU A 102 -25.29 6.13 27.57
C LEU A 102 -23.84 5.66 27.82
N TRP A 103 -23.27 6.03 28.97
CA TRP A 103 -21.94 5.61 29.39
C TRP A 103 -21.95 4.25 30.08
N ARG A 104 -20.91 3.45 29.85
CA ARG A 104 -20.62 2.19 30.52
C ARG A 104 -19.17 2.17 31.01
N THR A 105 -18.93 1.55 32.15
CA THR A 105 -17.60 1.40 32.73
C THR A 105 -16.83 0.26 32.06
N LYS A 106 -15.54 0.10 32.37
CA LYS A 106 -14.66 -0.86 31.72
C LYS A 106 -15.08 -2.34 31.86
N GLU A 107 -15.91 -2.66 32.84
CA GLU A 107 -16.46 -4.00 33.08
C GLU A 107 -17.48 -4.42 32.01
N TYR A 108 -18.09 -3.45 31.30
CA TYR A 108 -19.00 -3.75 30.21
C TYR A 108 -18.27 -4.40 29.03
N THR A 109 -18.88 -5.43 28.44
CA THR A 109 -18.42 -6.03 27.18
C THR A 109 -19.03 -5.26 26.01
N PRO A 110 -18.20 -4.51 25.24
CA PRO A 110 -18.71 -3.66 24.19
C PRO A 110 -19.13 -4.45 22.96
N GLN A 111 -20.01 -3.83 22.17
CA GLN A 111 -20.52 -4.38 20.91
C GLN A 111 -20.06 -3.54 19.72
N ALA A 112 -20.14 -4.10 18.51
CA ALA A 112 -19.81 -3.40 17.27
C ALA A 112 -20.58 -2.07 17.18
N GLY A 113 -19.89 -0.94 16.98
CA GLY A 113 -20.48 0.40 16.92
C GLY A 113 -20.59 1.12 18.28
N ASP A 114 -20.19 0.49 19.38
CA ASP A 114 -19.92 1.23 20.62
C ASP A 114 -18.63 2.04 20.45
N LEU A 115 -18.43 3.08 21.26
CA LEU A 115 -17.21 3.90 21.22
C LEU A 115 -16.36 3.60 22.45
N LEU A 116 -15.14 3.14 22.24
CA LEU A 116 -14.13 2.96 23.28
C LEU A 116 -13.42 4.28 23.52
N PHE A 117 -13.45 4.78 24.76
CA PHE A 117 -12.62 5.90 25.20
C PHE A 117 -11.46 5.38 26.04
N ILE A 118 -10.25 5.85 25.72
CA ILE A 118 -8.99 5.36 26.29
C ILE A 118 -8.36 6.46 27.12
N ASP A 119 -7.94 6.08 28.32
CA ASP A 119 -7.09 6.82 29.26
C ASP A 119 -5.64 6.37 29.02
N ALA A 120 -4.94 7.15 28.20
CA ALA A 120 -3.56 6.94 27.80
C ALA A 120 -2.61 7.31 28.95
N LEU A 121 -1.39 6.77 28.90
CA LEU A 121 -0.37 7.19 29.85
C LEU A 121 0.14 8.58 29.48
N GLU A 122 0.14 9.47 30.45
CA GLU A 122 0.84 10.75 30.40
C GLU A 122 2.36 10.55 30.34
N ASP A 123 3.10 11.62 30.00
CA ASP A 123 4.58 11.61 29.95
C ASP A 123 5.23 11.16 31.27
N ASN A 124 4.51 11.30 32.39
CA ASN A 124 4.95 10.88 33.72
C ASN A 124 4.63 9.40 34.04
N GLY A 125 4.11 8.65 33.08
CA GLY A 125 3.73 7.24 33.20
C GLY A 125 2.48 6.99 34.05
N LYS A 126 1.65 8.02 34.30
CA LYS A 126 0.39 7.90 35.04
C LYS A 126 -0.79 8.17 34.14
N ARG A 127 -1.94 7.68 34.57
CA ARG A 127 -3.26 7.98 34.02
C ARG A 127 -3.92 9.05 34.87
N ASP A 128 -4.57 10.01 34.23
CA ASP A 128 -5.21 11.13 34.93
C ASP A 128 -6.74 10.98 35.02
N GLY A 129 -7.31 9.93 34.42
CA GLY A 129 -8.74 9.66 34.41
C GLY A 129 -9.50 10.44 33.33
N LEU A 130 -8.80 11.08 32.39
CA LEU A 130 -9.37 11.72 31.22
C LEU A 130 -9.30 10.77 30.00
N ALA A 131 -9.96 11.19 28.93
CA ALA A 131 -9.90 10.46 27.67
C ALA A 131 -9.06 11.26 26.69
N GLU A 132 -8.01 10.64 26.16
CA GLU A 132 -7.11 11.20 25.17
C GLU A 132 -7.47 10.65 23.79
N HIS A 133 -8.04 9.44 23.74
CA HIS A 133 -8.37 8.77 22.49
C HIS A 133 -9.78 8.18 22.49
N VAL A 134 -10.36 8.10 21.29
CA VAL A 134 -11.64 7.44 21.04
C VAL A 134 -11.53 6.53 19.82
N ALA A 135 -12.14 5.36 19.90
CA ALA A 135 -12.11 4.34 18.88
C ALA A 135 -13.51 3.74 18.67
N ILE A 136 -13.81 3.30 17.44
CA ILE A 136 -15.07 2.60 17.13
C ILE A 136 -14.85 1.11 17.38
N VAL A 137 -15.65 0.49 18.22
CA VAL A 137 -15.54 -0.95 18.50
C VAL A 137 -16.05 -1.73 17.30
N GLU A 138 -15.25 -2.67 16.79
CA GLU A 138 -15.64 -3.63 15.76
C GLU A 138 -16.15 -4.93 16.40
N ARG A 139 -15.45 -5.42 17.43
CA ARG A 139 -15.83 -6.59 18.23
C ARG A 139 -15.01 -6.64 19.52
N ALA A 140 -15.38 -7.50 20.46
CA ALA A 140 -14.58 -7.74 21.67
C ALA A 140 -14.59 -9.21 22.09
N SER A 141 -13.51 -9.64 22.74
CA SER A 141 -13.39 -10.86 23.53
C SER A 141 -13.29 -10.51 25.02
N ASP A 142 -13.06 -11.51 25.87
CA ASP A 142 -12.84 -11.31 27.30
C ASP A 142 -11.58 -10.50 27.62
N THR A 143 -10.56 -10.55 26.74
CA THR A 143 -9.24 -9.92 26.98
C THR A 143 -8.93 -8.78 26.03
N THR A 144 -9.60 -8.71 24.87
CA THR A 144 -9.18 -7.87 23.76
C THR A 144 -10.38 -7.18 23.11
N ILE A 145 -10.23 -5.89 22.82
CA ILE A 145 -11.17 -5.10 22.05
C ILE A 145 -10.55 -4.86 20.68
N TYR A 146 -11.31 -5.10 19.63
CA TYR A 146 -10.91 -4.85 18.26
C TYR A 146 -11.61 -3.58 17.80
N THR A 147 -10.86 -2.60 17.33
CA THR A 147 -11.37 -1.27 17.00
C THR A 147 -11.01 -0.85 15.59
N ILE A 148 -11.80 0.08 15.05
CA ILE A 148 -11.45 0.94 13.92
C ILE A 148 -11.27 2.34 14.49
N GLU A 149 -10.08 2.90 14.33
CA GLU A 149 -9.73 4.18 14.92
C GLU A 149 -8.88 5.01 13.96
N GLY A 150 -9.15 6.32 13.97
CA GLY A 150 -8.34 7.32 13.29
C GLY A 150 -7.41 8.02 14.27
N ASN A 151 -6.36 8.67 13.78
CA ASN A 151 -5.36 9.36 14.60
C ASN A 151 -4.75 8.43 15.67
N SER A 152 -4.50 7.17 15.28
CA SER A 152 -3.75 6.21 16.09
C SER A 152 -2.24 6.45 15.93
N ILE A 153 -1.41 5.54 16.46
CA ILE A 153 0.07 5.61 16.38
C ILE A 153 0.59 5.79 14.95
N ASN A 154 -0.16 5.34 13.95
CA ASN A 154 0.23 5.35 12.55
C ASN A 154 -0.36 6.51 11.75
N ASP A 155 -0.92 7.55 12.37
CA ASP A 155 -1.45 8.73 11.69
C ASP A 155 -2.46 8.38 10.58
N MET A 156 -3.22 7.29 10.78
CA MET A 156 -4.15 6.74 9.80
C MET A 156 -5.39 6.13 10.45
N VAL A 157 -6.38 5.78 9.63
CA VAL A 157 -7.51 4.93 10.02
C VAL A 157 -7.08 3.48 9.87
N GLU A 158 -7.07 2.74 10.96
CA GLU A 158 -6.63 1.35 10.98
C GLU A 158 -7.42 0.50 11.97
N ARG A 159 -7.29 -0.81 11.82
CA ARG A 159 -7.75 -1.77 12.82
C ARG A 159 -6.72 -1.88 13.94
N ARG A 160 -7.19 -1.93 15.18
CA ARG A 160 -6.32 -2.06 16.37
C ARG A 160 -6.86 -3.10 17.34
N GLU A 161 -5.92 -3.75 18.01
CA GLU A 161 -6.20 -4.59 19.16
C GLU A 161 -5.86 -3.79 20.42
N ARG A 162 -6.84 -3.61 21.30
CA ARG A 162 -6.70 -2.89 22.55
C ARG A 162 -6.93 -3.88 23.71
N PRO A 163 -6.05 -3.92 24.72
CA PRO A 163 -6.27 -4.77 25.89
C PRO A 163 -7.47 -4.29 26.69
N ARG A 164 -8.16 -5.22 27.36
CA ARG A 164 -9.22 -4.92 28.34
C ARG A 164 -8.62 -4.71 29.73
N ASP A 165 -7.88 -3.61 29.89
CA ASP A 165 -7.15 -3.29 31.11
C ASP A 165 -7.46 -1.88 31.62
N ASP A 166 -6.60 -1.36 32.50
CA ASP A 166 -6.76 -0.03 33.10
C ASP A 166 -6.56 1.13 32.12
N SER A 167 -6.23 0.88 30.85
CA SER A 167 -6.27 1.91 29.79
C SER A 167 -7.70 2.21 29.31
N VAL A 168 -8.67 1.35 29.63
CA VAL A 168 -10.07 1.56 29.25
C VAL A 168 -10.71 2.54 30.24
N LEU A 169 -10.96 3.78 29.80
CA LEU A 169 -11.75 4.73 30.60
C LEU A 169 -13.21 4.29 30.68
N GLY A 170 -13.74 3.82 29.54
CA GLY A 170 -15.09 3.30 29.44
C GLY A 170 -15.60 3.33 28.01
N TYR A 171 -16.91 3.09 27.87
CA TYR A 171 -17.57 2.96 26.59
C TYR A 171 -18.78 3.88 26.50
N ALA A 172 -18.95 4.52 25.35
CA ALA A 172 -20.25 5.04 24.96
C ALA A 172 -21.05 3.96 24.23
N THR A 173 -22.35 3.89 24.51
CA THR A 173 -23.29 2.92 23.92
C THR A 173 -24.40 3.64 23.15
N PRO A 174 -24.10 4.20 21.95
CA PRO A 174 -25.10 4.92 21.17
C PRO A 174 -26.31 4.03 20.86
N GLN A 175 -27.50 4.60 21.02
CA GLN A 175 -28.76 3.91 20.77
C GLN A 175 -29.22 4.18 19.34
N TYR A 176 -28.70 3.39 18.39
CA TYR A 176 -28.98 3.55 16.95
C TYR A 176 -30.46 3.39 16.57
N GLY A 177 -31.26 2.76 17.44
CA GLY A 177 -32.65 2.38 17.20
C GLY A 177 -32.79 1.25 16.18
N THR A 178 -34.02 0.81 15.93
CA THR A 178 -34.41 0.03 14.75
C THR A 178 -35.02 1.00 13.75
N ILE A 179 -34.35 1.19 12.62
CA ILE A 179 -34.93 1.95 11.50
C ILE A 179 -35.37 0.92 10.49
N GLY A 180 -36.51 1.18 9.86
CA GLY A 180 -36.94 0.43 8.70
C GLY A 180 -35.76 0.27 7.74
N SER A 181 -35.66 -0.93 7.18
CA SER A 181 -34.69 -1.28 6.16
C SER A 181 -34.54 -0.14 5.13
N PRO A 182 -33.32 0.21 4.71
CA PRO A 182 -33.07 1.00 3.51
C PRO A 182 -34.06 0.59 2.41
N SER A 183 -34.96 1.49 2.02
CA SER A 183 -36.09 1.16 1.13
C SER A 183 -35.83 1.53 -0.32
N GLY A 184 -34.64 2.06 -0.63
CA GLY A 184 -34.26 2.52 -1.96
C GLY A 184 -32.79 2.24 -2.26
N THR A 185 -32.47 2.15 -3.55
CA THR A 185 -31.10 2.00 -4.05
C THR A 185 -30.60 3.32 -4.62
N ILE A 186 -29.40 3.73 -4.23
CA ILE A 186 -28.68 4.79 -4.94
C ILE A 186 -27.98 4.14 -6.13
N SER A 187 -28.16 4.69 -7.32
CA SER A 187 -27.59 4.15 -8.56
C SER A 187 -26.76 5.19 -9.30
N VAL A 188 -25.77 4.72 -10.04
CA VAL A 188 -24.97 5.52 -10.97
C VAL A 188 -25.32 5.08 -12.38
N SER A 189 -25.51 6.03 -13.29
CA SER A 189 -25.86 5.74 -14.69
C SER A 189 -25.18 6.73 -15.64
N GLY A 190 -24.87 6.26 -16.85
CA GLY A 190 -24.12 7.05 -17.83
C GLY A 190 -22.74 7.48 -17.33
N ALA A 191 -22.13 6.69 -16.45
CA ALA A 191 -20.84 7.02 -15.86
C ALA A 191 -19.74 6.95 -16.93
N VAL A 192 -19.07 8.08 -17.14
CA VAL A 192 -17.77 8.14 -17.81
C VAL A 192 -16.74 8.30 -16.70
N VAL A 193 -15.99 7.23 -16.48
CA VAL A 193 -15.02 7.05 -15.39
C VAL A 193 -13.73 6.47 -15.99
N PRO A 194 -12.57 6.66 -15.35
CA PRO A 194 -11.33 6.10 -15.83
C PRO A 194 -11.43 4.56 -15.89
N SER A 195 -10.89 4.00 -16.96
CA SER A 195 -10.79 2.55 -17.17
C SER A 195 -9.58 2.22 -18.03
N GLY A 196 -9.03 1.01 -17.90
CA GLY A 196 -7.82 0.62 -18.60
C GLY A 196 -6.61 1.44 -18.16
N THR A 197 -5.76 1.85 -19.10
CA THR A 197 -4.52 2.59 -18.84
C THR A 197 -4.60 4.01 -19.37
N LEU A 198 -4.35 4.98 -18.50
CA LEU A 198 -4.27 6.41 -18.82
C LEU A 198 -2.82 6.83 -19.11
N SER A 199 -2.66 7.81 -19.99
CA SER A 199 -1.37 8.39 -20.39
C SER A 199 -0.77 9.38 -19.37
N GLY A 200 -1.39 9.55 -18.21
CA GLY A 200 -0.99 10.54 -17.20
C GLY A 200 -1.55 11.95 -17.46
N GLU A 201 -2.55 12.08 -18.33
CA GLU A 201 -3.33 13.31 -18.52
C GLU A 201 -4.49 13.39 -17.51
N ASP A 202 -5.07 14.58 -17.37
CA ASP A 202 -6.28 14.74 -16.56
C ASP A 202 -7.48 14.03 -17.20
N PHE A 203 -8.31 13.42 -16.36
CA PHE A 203 -9.55 12.75 -16.75
C PHE A 203 -10.74 13.48 -16.11
N SER A 204 -11.76 13.79 -16.92
CA SER A 204 -13.00 14.35 -16.41
C SER A 204 -14.04 13.26 -16.24
N ILE A 205 -14.59 13.12 -15.03
CA ILE A 205 -15.68 12.18 -14.78
C ILE A 205 -17.03 12.82 -15.10
N SER A 206 -17.99 12.01 -15.55
CA SER A 206 -19.37 12.45 -15.75
C SER A 206 -20.34 11.31 -15.53
N GLY A 207 -21.63 11.63 -15.50
CA GLY A 207 -22.70 10.68 -15.23
C GLY A 207 -23.59 11.18 -14.12
N THR A 208 -24.64 10.45 -13.82
CA THR A 208 -25.65 10.90 -12.86
C THR A 208 -25.89 9.86 -11.79
N VAL A 209 -25.79 10.30 -10.54
CA VAL A 209 -26.19 9.57 -9.35
C VAL A 209 -27.67 9.87 -9.07
N ARG A 210 -28.48 8.84 -8.84
CA ARG A 210 -29.91 8.95 -8.53
C ARG A 210 -30.25 8.20 -7.25
N SER A 211 -31.13 8.80 -6.44
CA SER A 211 -31.78 8.16 -5.31
C SER A 211 -33.30 8.40 -5.32
N GLY A 212 -34.06 7.54 -4.65
CA GLY A 212 -35.46 7.79 -4.32
C GLY A 212 -35.66 8.97 -3.35
N SER A 213 -34.61 9.36 -2.63
CA SER A 213 -34.59 10.43 -1.62
C SER A 213 -33.49 11.46 -1.90
N THR A 214 -33.50 12.57 -1.19
CA THR A 214 -32.56 13.68 -1.42
C THR A 214 -31.12 13.25 -1.11
N ILE A 215 -30.22 13.29 -2.10
CA ILE A 215 -28.79 13.05 -1.92
C ILE A 215 -28.20 14.21 -1.12
N THR A 216 -27.77 13.92 0.11
CA THR A 216 -27.19 14.88 1.03
C THR A 216 -25.68 14.98 0.86
N TRP A 217 -25.06 13.93 0.30
CA TRP A 217 -23.63 13.87 0.08
C TRP A 217 -23.25 13.09 -1.18
N LEU A 218 -22.26 13.63 -1.89
CA LEU A 218 -21.58 12.98 -2.99
C LEU A 218 -20.07 13.23 -2.84
N TYR A 219 -19.28 12.18 -2.98
CA TYR A 219 -17.84 12.20 -2.77
C TYR A 219 -17.11 11.34 -3.79
N ALA A 220 -15.88 11.72 -4.08
CA ALA A 220 -14.94 10.87 -4.78
C ALA A 220 -13.53 11.02 -4.24
N ASP A 221 -12.76 9.94 -4.33
CA ASP A 221 -11.32 9.95 -4.08
C ASP A 221 -10.57 8.98 -5.01
N ILE A 222 -9.26 9.18 -5.12
CA ILE A 222 -8.36 8.29 -5.86
C ILE A 222 -7.35 7.69 -4.88
N ARG A 223 -7.25 6.36 -4.89
CA ARG A 223 -6.33 5.59 -4.04
C ARG A 223 -5.41 4.71 -4.88
N ASN A 224 -4.19 4.45 -4.40
CA ASN A 224 -3.37 3.34 -4.91
C ASN A 224 -3.67 2.04 -4.15
N LEU A 225 -3.02 0.94 -4.55
CA LEU A 225 -3.17 -0.36 -3.88
C LEU A 225 -2.60 -0.43 -2.45
N ASP A 226 -1.82 0.56 -2.02
CA ASP A 226 -1.34 0.67 -0.64
C ASP A 226 -2.35 1.39 0.27
N GLY A 227 -3.40 1.98 -0.33
CA GLY A 227 -4.40 2.80 0.34
C GLY A 227 -4.03 4.29 0.43
N ASP A 228 -2.95 4.73 -0.21
CA ASP A 228 -2.57 6.15 -0.21
C ASP A 228 -3.54 6.97 -1.06
N TYR A 229 -3.92 8.14 -0.56
CA TYR A 229 -4.89 9.04 -1.20
C TYR A 229 -4.17 10.13 -1.98
N PHE A 230 -4.59 10.33 -3.22
CA PHE A 230 -3.98 11.34 -4.10
C PHE A 230 -4.85 12.58 -4.25
N SER A 231 -6.15 12.38 -4.38
CA SER A 231 -7.12 13.48 -4.48
C SER A 231 -8.44 13.06 -3.86
N CYS A 232 -9.20 14.04 -3.36
CA CYS A 232 -10.57 13.81 -2.91
C CYS A 232 -11.42 15.07 -3.05
N VAL A 233 -12.72 14.88 -3.20
CA VAL A 233 -13.68 15.95 -3.42
C VAL A 233 -15.03 15.55 -2.86
N GLN A 234 -15.72 16.55 -2.31
CA GLN A 234 -17.04 16.40 -1.73
C GLN A 234 -17.96 17.53 -2.21
N THR A 235 -19.23 17.20 -2.38
CA THR A 235 -20.33 18.16 -2.52
C THR A 235 -21.59 17.70 -1.76
N SER A 236 -22.55 18.61 -1.58
CA SER A 236 -23.86 18.33 -1.00
C SER A 236 -24.93 18.72 -2.02
N PRO A 237 -25.38 17.76 -2.87
CA PRO A 237 -26.28 18.07 -3.98
C PRO A 237 -27.64 18.62 -3.55
N LYS A 238 -28.16 18.16 -2.38
CA LYS A 238 -29.48 18.53 -1.85
C LYS A 238 -30.61 18.32 -2.87
N SER A 239 -30.48 17.27 -3.68
CA SER A 239 -31.42 16.88 -4.72
C SER A 239 -31.44 15.36 -4.84
N LYS A 240 -32.52 14.78 -5.38
CA LYS A 240 -32.61 13.34 -5.68
C LYS A 240 -31.65 12.88 -6.77
N THR A 241 -31.05 13.82 -7.49
CA THR A 241 -30.06 13.58 -8.53
C THR A 241 -28.81 14.41 -8.29
N ALA A 242 -27.64 13.84 -8.58
CA ALA A 242 -26.36 14.54 -8.53
C ALA A 242 -25.54 14.25 -9.78
N ASP A 243 -24.94 15.30 -10.35
CA ASP A 243 -24.04 15.18 -11.50
C ASP A 243 -22.61 14.91 -11.01
N LEU A 244 -21.99 13.84 -11.50
CA LEU A 244 -20.60 13.52 -11.21
C LEU A 244 -19.64 14.59 -11.73
N TYR A 245 -20.02 15.35 -12.76
CA TYR A 245 -19.22 16.44 -13.28
C TYR A 245 -18.96 17.52 -12.21
N ALA A 246 -19.84 17.65 -11.22
CA ALA A 246 -19.66 18.57 -10.09
C ALA A 246 -18.46 18.24 -9.18
N LEU A 247 -17.86 17.05 -9.35
CA LEU A 247 -16.68 16.60 -8.61
C LEU A 247 -15.36 16.94 -9.36
N ASN A 248 -15.42 17.34 -10.63
CA ASN A 248 -14.24 17.69 -11.40
C ASN A 248 -13.54 18.96 -10.87
N GLY A 249 -12.28 19.13 -11.23
CA GLY A 249 -11.45 20.28 -10.82
C GLY A 249 -10.74 20.11 -9.47
N LYS A 250 -11.05 19.04 -8.71
CA LYS A 250 -10.33 18.65 -7.48
C LYS A 250 -9.80 17.21 -7.51
N LEU A 251 -10.21 16.42 -8.51
CA LEU A 251 -9.62 15.12 -8.82
C LEU A 251 -8.44 15.36 -9.77
N SER A 252 -7.24 15.02 -9.35
CA SER A 252 -6.01 15.28 -10.10
C SER A 252 -5.45 13.96 -10.63
N PHE A 253 -5.88 13.57 -11.83
CA PHE A 253 -5.39 12.36 -12.50
C PHE A 253 -3.98 12.58 -13.07
N SER A 254 -3.68 13.78 -13.55
CA SER A 254 -2.36 14.16 -14.07
C SER A 254 -1.24 14.15 -13.02
N ALA A 255 -1.59 14.21 -11.73
CA ALA A 255 -0.63 14.15 -10.63
C ALA A 255 -0.19 12.71 -10.28
N LEU A 256 -0.85 11.70 -10.84
CA LEU A 256 -0.60 10.31 -10.53
C LEU A 256 0.69 9.83 -11.20
N GLY A 257 1.49 9.06 -10.45
CA GLY A 257 2.62 8.34 -11.02
C GLY A 257 2.16 7.10 -11.78
N PRO A 258 3.07 6.42 -12.51
CA PRO A 258 2.75 5.16 -13.17
C PRO A 258 2.42 4.09 -12.14
N GLY A 259 1.28 3.42 -12.25
CA GLY A 259 0.85 2.42 -11.27
C GLY A 259 -0.62 2.06 -11.40
N SER A 260 -1.14 1.34 -10.40
CA SER A 260 -2.53 0.91 -10.31
C SER A 260 -3.30 1.70 -9.26
N TYR A 261 -4.49 2.16 -9.64
CA TYR A 261 -5.32 3.06 -8.86
C TYR A 261 -6.80 2.65 -8.90
N GLU A 262 -7.55 3.11 -7.92
CA GLU A 262 -9.01 3.03 -7.90
C GLU A 262 -9.61 4.41 -7.66
N LEU A 263 -10.59 4.77 -8.49
CA LEU A 263 -11.49 5.89 -8.23
C LEU A 263 -12.67 5.35 -7.42
N PHE A 264 -12.86 5.88 -6.21
CA PHE A 264 -14.06 5.63 -5.42
C PHE A 264 -15.06 6.76 -5.64
N ILE A 265 -16.32 6.39 -5.82
CA ILE A 265 -17.47 7.30 -5.81
C ILE A 265 -18.42 6.84 -4.72
N GLU A 266 -18.76 7.75 -3.83
CA GLU A 266 -19.64 7.48 -2.70
C GLU A 266 -20.79 8.48 -2.65
N ALA A 267 -21.98 8.02 -2.27
CA ALA A 267 -23.13 8.89 -2.06
C ALA A 267 -23.99 8.43 -0.89
N VAL A 268 -24.58 9.41 -0.21
CA VAL A 268 -25.52 9.22 0.91
C VAL A 268 -26.74 10.11 0.66
N ASP A 269 -27.93 9.58 0.93
CA ASP A 269 -29.18 10.35 0.92
C ASP A 269 -29.73 10.63 2.32
N GLU A 270 -30.81 11.42 2.40
CA GLU A 270 -31.46 11.82 3.65
C GLU A 270 -32.12 10.66 4.41
N ASN A 271 -32.37 9.53 3.75
CA ASN A 271 -32.83 8.30 4.36
C ASN A 271 -31.66 7.38 4.74
N TYR A 272 -30.43 7.83 4.49
CA TYR A 272 -29.19 7.13 4.79
C TYR A 272 -28.99 5.83 4.00
N ASN A 273 -29.58 5.76 2.80
CA ASN A 273 -29.10 4.80 1.83
C ASN A 273 -27.66 5.20 1.46
N TYR A 274 -26.76 4.22 1.42
CA TYR A 274 -25.35 4.41 1.07
C TYR A 274 -25.04 3.66 -0.23
N MET A 275 -24.22 4.28 -1.08
CA MET A 275 -23.63 3.63 -2.23
C MET A 275 -22.14 3.96 -2.27
N GLN A 276 -21.35 2.93 -2.56
CA GLN A 276 -19.95 3.05 -2.96
C GLN A 276 -19.74 2.27 -4.26
N LYS A 277 -19.03 2.88 -5.20
CA LYS A 277 -18.56 2.25 -6.42
C LYS A 277 -17.08 2.50 -6.55
N SER A 278 -16.31 1.46 -6.84
CA SER A 278 -14.90 1.56 -7.21
C SER A 278 -14.74 1.32 -8.72
N TYR A 279 -13.81 2.06 -9.32
CA TYR A 279 -13.47 1.96 -10.73
C TYR A 279 -11.94 1.85 -10.85
N PRO A 280 -11.39 0.65 -11.11
CA PRO A 280 -9.95 0.44 -11.22
C PRO A 280 -9.43 0.98 -12.56
N PHE A 281 -8.24 1.58 -12.52
CA PHE A 281 -7.53 2.04 -13.70
C PHE A 281 -6.01 2.04 -13.45
N LYS A 282 -5.23 2.18 -14.51
CA LYS A 282 -3.78 2.26 -14.48
C LYS A 282 -3.30 3.59 -15.05
N VAL A 283 -2.08 3.97 -14.71
CA VAL A 283 -1.36 5.08 -15.32
C VAL A 283 -0.06 4.54 -15.89
N SER A 284 0.23 4.82 -17.17
CA SER A 284 1.47 4.43 -17.82
C SER A 284 2.62 5.38 -17.48
N ALA A 285 3.85 4.89 -17.57
CA ALA A 285 5.04 5.75 -17.51
C ALA A 285 5.32 6.40 -18.87
N THR A 286 5.72 7.66 -18.83
CA THR A 286 6.00 8.49 -20.02
C THR A 286 7.50 8.61 -20.33
N ASP A 287 8.36 8.08 -19.47
CA ASP A 287 9.82 8.16 -19.54
C ASP A 287 10.50 6.81 -19.75
N ILE A 288 9.76 5.81 -20.21
CA ILE A 288 10.29 4.52 -20.65
C ILE A 288 10.45 4.56 -22.17
N CYS A 289 11.63 4.14 -22.65
CA CYS A 289 11.93 4.00 -24.07
C CYS A 289 12.09 2.50 -24.36
N PRO A 290 10.99 1.75 -24.57
CA PRO A 290 11.02 0.30 -24.71
C PRO A 290 11.75 -0.16 -25.98
N ASP A 291 11.75 0.65 -27.04
CA ASP A 291 12.48 0.35 -28.29
C ASP A 291 13.88 0.99 -28.33
N GLY A 292 14.39 1.45 -27.18
CA GLY A 292 15.63 2.20 -27.08
C GLY A 292 16.47 1.80 -25.87
N ARG A 293 17.03 2.79 -25.17
CA ARG A 293 17.98 2.57 -24.06
C ARG A 293 17.42 1.76 -22.86
N HIS A 294 16.12 1.51 -22.80
CA HIS A 294 15.49 0.71 -21.74
C HIS A 294 14.92 -0.64 -22.25
N ALA A 295 15.22 -1.05 -23.49
CA ALA A 295 14.66 -2.27 -24.09
C ALA A 295 14.84 -3.51 -23.21
N ASP A 296 16.05 -3.73 -22.70
CA ASP A 296 16.38 -4.89 -21.85
C ASP A 296 15.66 -4.92 -20.50
N TYR A 297 15.08 -3.78 -20.09
CA TYR A 297 14.37 -3.62 -18.82
C TYR A 297 12.85 -3.45 -19.01
N ALA A 298 12.38 -3.29 -20.25
CA ALA A 298 11.01 -2.87 -20.54
C ALA A 298 9.98 -3.84 -19.97
N GLU A 299 10.17 -5.16 -20.14
CA GLU A 299 9.29 -6.19 -19.58
C GLU A 299 9.20 -6.08 -18.05
N GLY A 300 10.34 -6.00 -17.37
CA GLY A 300 10.38 -5.93 -15.91
C GLY A 300 9.78 -4.64 -15.36
N ILE A 301 10.02 -3.51 -16.02
CA ILE A 301 9.44 -2.22 -15.63
C ILE A 301 7.91 -2.26 -15.82
N GLN A 302 7.44 -2.75 -16.95
CA GLN A 302 6.00 -2.85 -17.21
C GLN A 302 5.32 -3.76 -16.20
N TRP A 303 5.91 -4.92 -15.89
CA TRP A 303 5.41 -5.86 -14.89
C TRP A 303 5.28 -5.22 -13.49
N VAL A 304 6.30 -4.50 -13.00
CA VAL A 304 6.17 -3.88 -11.66
C VAL A 304 5.14 -2.75 -11.62
N ILE A 305 4.85 -2.09 -12.74
CA ILE A 305 3.77 -1.09 -12.83
C ILE A 305 2.42 -1.80 -12.83
N ASP A 306 2.29 -2.86 -13.63
CA ASP A 306 1.04 -3.59 -13.83
C ASP A 306 0.56 -4.31 -12.58
N GLU A 307 1.48 -4.86 -11.79
CA GLU A 307 1.23 -5.49 -10.49
C GLU A 307 1.13 -4.47 -9.33
N GLY A 308 1.28 -3.17 -9.64
CA GLY A 308 1.26 -2.09 -8.65
C GLY A 308 2.40 -2.18 -7.62
N ILE A 309 3.50 -2.86 -7.96
CA ILE A 309 4.72 -2.94 -7.14
C ILE A 309 5.44 -1.59 -7.11
N SER A 310 5.41 -0.85 -8.22
CA SER A 310 5.91 0.51 -8.31
C SER A 310 4.80 1.48 -8.72
N ASN A 311 4.71 2.61 -8.02
CA ASN A 311 3.81 3.73 -8.32
C ASN A 311 4.56 4.93 -8.94
N GLY A 312 5.77 4.70 -9.47
CA GLY A 312 6.66 5.76 -9.93
C GLY A 312 7.26 6.63 -8.82
N THR A 313 7.73 7.80 -9.21
CA THR A 313 8.30 8.82 -8.30
C THR A 313 7.57 10.16 -8.38
N SER A 314 6.93 10.45 -9.51
CA SER A 314 6.14 11.66 -9.75
C SER A 314 5.18 11.46 -10.93
N ALA A 315 4.42 12.50 -11.27
CA ALA A 315 3.44 12.54 -12.36
C ALA A 315 3.95 11.83 -13.64
N ALA A 316 3.40 10.65 -13.91
CA ALA A 316 3.73 9.79 -15.04
C ALA A 316 5.23 9.46 -15.25
N LYS A 317 6.09 9.57 -14.22
CA LYS A 317 7.53 9.24 -14.31
C LYS A 317 7.89 8.01 -13.48
N PHE A 318 8.52 7.05 -14.15
CA PHE A 318 9.11 5.87 -13.52
C PHE A 318 10.56 6.11 -13.08
N LEU A 319 11.34 6.94 -13.80
CA LEU A 319 12.76 7.22 -13.60
C LEU A 319 13.66 5.95 -13.61
N PRO A 320 13.74 5.24 -14.74
CA PRO A 320 14.41 3.93 -14.82
C PRO A 320 15.89 3.92 -14.39
N ASP A 321 16.62 5.00 -14.65
CA ASP A 321 18.05 5.11 -14.35
C ASP A 321 18.34 5.62 -12.94
N GLU A 322 17.33 6.07 -12.20
CA GLU A 322 17.53 6.58 -10.84
C GLU A 322 17.92 5.45 -9.88
N GLN A 323 18.85 5.74 -8.98
CA GLN A 323 19.34 4.78 -7.99
C GLN A 323 18.32 4.57 -6.86
N CYS A 324 18.02 3.31 -6.54
CA CYS A 324 17.06 2.98 -5.49
C CYS A 324 17.63 3.17 -4.08
N THR A 325 16.80 3.69 -3.18
CA THR A 325 17.06 3.67 -1.74
C THR A 325 16.65 2.35 -1.10
N ARG A 326 17.13 2.10 0.12
CA ARG A 326 16.76 0.94 0.94
C ARG A 326 15.27 0.85 1.21
N ALA A 327 14.62 1.98 1.52
CA ALA A 327 13.18 2.04 1.71
C ALA A 327 12.41 1.63 0.44
N GLN A 328 12.85 2.10 -0.73
CA GLN A 328 12.21 1.76 -2.01
C GLN A 328 12.29 0.26 -2.32
N VAL A 329 13.48 -0.35 -2.23
CA VAL A 329 13.63 -1.77 -2.59
C VAL A 329 12.88 -2.70 -1.64
N VAL A 330 12.84 -2.39 -0.34
CA VAL A 330 12.08 -3.18 0.64
C VAL A 330 10.58 -3.02 0.41
N THR A 331 10.12 -1.81 0.08
CA THR A 331 8.73 -1.56 -0.29
C THR A 331 8.32 -2.35 -1.54
N PHE A 332 9.19 -2.46 -2.54
CA PHE A 332 8.89 -3.26 -3.73
C PHE A 332 8.79 -4.76 -3.41
N ILE A 333 9.67 -5.31 -2.57
CA ILE A 333 9.57 -6.71 -2.13
C ILE A 333 8.27 -6.93 -1.33
N TRP A 334 7.91 -6.01 -0.43
CA TRP A 334 6.67 -6.09 0.34
C TRP A 334 5.40 -6.03 -0.54
N ARG A 335 5.38 -5.13 -1.54
CA ARG A 335 4.28 -5.06 -2.51
C ARG A 335 4.20 -6.32 -3.37
N ALA A 336 5.34 -6.84 -3.83
CA ALA A 336 5.42 -8.10 -4.57
C ALA A 336 4.95 -9.30 -3.74
N ALA A 337 5.09 -9.24 -2.41
CA ALA A 337 4.57 -10.24 -1.48
C ALA A 337 3.06 -10.11 -1.20
N GLY A 338 2.36 -9.16 -1.83
CA GLY A 338 0.93 -8.94 -1.62
C GLY A 338 0.59 -8.02 -0.44
N ARG A 339 1.53 -7.16 -0.02
CA ARG A 339 1.34 -6.16 1.06
C ARG A 339 0.88 -6.74 2.40
N PRO A 340 1.45 -7.86 2.88
CA PRO A 340 1.05 -8.46 4.15
C PRO A 340 1.20 -7.46 5.30
N ALA A 341 0.20 -7.43 6.19
CA ALA A 341 0.27 -6.62 7.40
C ALA A 341 1.41 -7.13 8.32
N PRO A 342 2.24 -6.25 8.89
CA PRO A 342 3.19 -6.65 9.91
C PRO A 342 2.45 -7.10 11.18
N LYS A 343 3.10 -7.95 11.99
CA LYS A 343 2.58 -8.38 13.29
C LYS A 343 2.61 -7.24 14.30
N SER A 344 3.70 -6.46 14.30
CA SER A 344 3.79 -5.22 15.07
C SER A 344 3.23 -4.05 14.27
N GLY A 345 2.40 -3.24 14.92
CA GLY A 345 1.90 -1.99 14.33
C GLY A 345 2.92 -0.85 14.37
N THR A 346 4.06 -1.02 15.04
CA THR A 346 5.12 0.00 15.18
C THR A 346 6.43 -0.48 14.59
N CYS A 347 7.13 0.43 13.91
CA CYS A 347 8.47 0.22 13.37
C CYS A 347 9.51 0.37 14.50
N THR A 348 10.43 -0.58 14.60
CA THR A 348 11.44 -0.58 15.67
C THR A 348 12.66 0.31 15.39
N PHE A 349 12.73 0.95 14.23
CA PHE A 349 13.88 1.76 13.82
C PHE A 349 13.65 3.25 14.08
N TYR A 350 14.62 3.91 14.71
CA TYR A 350 14.52 5.33 15.10
C TYR A 350 14.47 6.28 13.90
N ASP A 351 15.03 5.88 12.76
CA ASP A 351 15.12 6.65 11.53
C ASP A 351 13.98 6.35 10.54
N VAL A 352 12.99 5.56 10.95
CA VAL A 352 11.78 5.27 10.17
C VAL A 352 10.56 5.62 11.02
N SER A 353 9.96 6.76 10.73
CA SER A 353 8.69 7.15 11.35
C SER A 353 7.58 6.16 10.99
N ASP A 354 6.75 5.80 11.97
CA ASP A 354 5.55 4.97 11.83
C ASP A 354 4.57 5.51 10.75
N GLY A 355 4.59 6.83 10.54
CA GLY A 355 3.81 7.52 9.52
C GLY A 355 4.38 7.40 8.09
N SER A 356 5.60 6.90 7.92
CA SER A 356 6.29 6.87 6.61
C SER A 356 5.72 5.80 5.68
N TYR A 357 5.79 6.04 4.36
CA TYR A 357 5.28 5.11 3.34
C TYR A 357 5.92 3.71 3.43
N CYS A 358 7.15 3.62 3.95
CA CYS A 358 7.91 2.37 4.02
C CYS A 358 7.78 1.66 5.37
N ALA A 359 7.18 2.26 6.40
CA ALA A 359 7.17 1.72 7.77
C ALA A 359 6.66 0.28 7.84
N LYS A 360 5.50 0.01 7.21
CA LYS A 360 4.90 -1.33 7.16
C LYS A 360 5.79 -2.33 6.44
N ALA A 361 6.34 -1.94 5.29
CA ALA A 361 7.22 -2.79 4.50
C ALA A 361 8.51 -3.13 5.26
N VAL A 362 9.09 -2.13 5.94
CA VAL A 362 10.30 -2.30 6.76
C VAL A 362 10.02 -3.22 7.95
N GLN A 363 8.95 -2.97 8.71
CA GLN A 363 8.58 -3.78 9.86
C GLN A 363 8.30 -5.23 9.46
N TRP A 364 7.52 -5.45 8.40
CA TRP A 364 7.27 -6.79 7.86
C TRP A 364 8.58 -7.46 7.42
N ALA A 365 9.45 -6.74 6.71
CA ALA A 365 10.70 -7.30 6.21
C ALA A 365 11.66 -7.72 7.35
N VAL A 366 11.64 -7.02 8.49
CA VAL A 366 12.37 -7.44 9.69
C VAL A 366 11.77 -8.71 10.28
N GLU A 367 10.45 -8.77 10.41
CA GLU A 367 9.74 -9.94 10.96
C GLU A 367 9.92 -11.20 10.11
N GLN A 368 10.06 -11.04 8.78
CA GLN A 368 10.37 -12.14 7.86
C GLN A 368 11.88 -12.46 7.77
N GLY A 369 12.74 -11.73 8.48
CA GLY A 369 14.19 -11.92 8.42
C GLY A 369 14.84 -11.50 7.10
N ILE A 370 14.15 -10.73 6.26
CA ILE A 370 14.66 -10.22 4.97
C ILE A 370 15.77 -9.19 5.22
N THR A 371 15.59 -8.34 6.22
CA THR A 371 16.56 -7.32 6.64
C THR A 371 16.68 -7.23 8.16
N LYS A 372 17.82 -6.72 8.63
CA LYS A 372 18.07 -6.42 10.06
C LYS A 372 18.38 -4.95 10.30
N GLY A 373 18.20 -4.09 9.29
CA GLY A 373 18.70 -2.72 9.30
C GLY A 373 20.19 -2.64 8.93
N VAL A 374 20.80 -1.48 9.19
CA VAL A 374 22.25 -1.25 9.02
C VAL A 374 23.01 -1.34 10.33
N SER A 375 22.34 -1.08 11.45
CA SER A 375 22.86 -1.24 12.81
C SER A 375 21.70 -1.39 13.80
N ALA A 376 22.01 -1.57 15.09
CA ALA A 376 21.00 -1.66 16.13
C ALA A 376 20.17 -0.35 16.18
N GLY A 377 18.87 -0.46 15.88
CA GLY A 377 17.94 0.67 15.90
C GLY A 377 17.95 1.58 14.66
N TYR A 378 18.76 1.29 13.63
CA TYR A 378 18.78 2.10 12.40
C TYR A 378 18.59 1.26 11.12
N PHE A 379 17.74 1.75 10.22
CA PHE A 379 17.45 1.12 8.94
C PHE A 379 18.21 1.74 7.76
N ASP A 380 18.52 3.04 7.84
CA ASP A 380 19.00 3.91 6.77
C ASP A 380 18.07 3.91 5.54
N PRO A 381 16.86 4.50 5.62
CA PRO A 381 15.86 4.43 4.55
C PRO A 381 16.28 5.12 3.24
N TYR A 382 17.19 6.10 3.32
CA TYR A 382 17.63 6.90 2.17
C TYR A 382 18.95 6.39 1.56
N GLY A 383 19.69 5.55 2.28
CA GLY A 383 20.89 4.89 1.78
C GLY A 383 20.64 4.15 0.47
N LYS A 384 21.60 4.29 -0.46
CA LYS A 384 21.54 3.63 -1.77
C LYS A 384 21.91 2.15 -1.64
N VAL A 385 21.24 1.30 -2.43
CA VAL A 385 21.38 -0.15 -2.34
C VAL A 385 22.31 -0.66 -3.43
N THR A 386 23.27 -1.50 -3.07
CA THR A 386 24.13 -2.16 -4.07
C THR A 386 23.47 -3.38 -4.70
N ARG A 387 23.95 -3.82 -5.86
CA ARG A 387 23.51 -5.06 -6.54
C ARG A 387 23.57 -6.27 -5.61
N ALA A 388 24.67 -6.45 -4.89
CA ALA A 388 24.84 -7.53 -3.94
C ALA A 388 23.83 -7.46 -2.77
N GLN A 389 23.59 -6.26 -2.25
CA GLN A 389 22.61 -6.06 -1.17
C GLN A 389 21.21 -6.40 -1.64
N PHE A 390 20.79 -5.89 -2.80
CA PHE A 390 19.44 -6.14 -3.32
C PHE A 390 19.20 -7.63 -3.59
N VAL A 391 20.11 -8.30 -4.29
CA VAL A 391 20.02 -9.74 -4.57
C VAL A 391 19.97 -10.55 -3.26
N THR A 392 20.70 -10.13 -2.23
CA THR A 392 20.65 -10.77 -0.91
C THR A 392 19.30 -10.61 -0.22
N LEU A 393 18.66 -9.44 -0.31
CA LEU A 393 17.30 -9.24 0.21
C LEU A 393 16.30 -10.14 -0.51
N LEU A 394 16.39 -10.21 -1.84
CA LEU A 394 15.51 -11.04 -2.68
C LEU A 394 15.68 -12.54 -2.39
N TRP A 395 16.92 -13.00 -2.25
CA TRP A 395 17.23 -14.39 -1.88
C TRP A 395 16.67 -14.76 -0.50
N ARG A 396 16.76 -13.85 0.47
CA ARG A 396 16.16 -14.04 1.81
C ARG A 396 14.64 -14.14 1.75
N TYR A 397 14.02 -13.22 1.02
CA TYR A 397 12.58 -13.25 0.79
C TYR A 397 12.12 -14.58 0.17
N LEU A 398 12.89 -15.13 -0.77
CA LEU A 398 12.59 -16.39 -1.46
C LEU A 398 13.03 -17.65 -0.72
N GLY A 399 13.40 -17.53 0.56
CA GLY A 399 13.65 -18.68 1.44
C GLY A 399 15.06 -19.26 1.35
N GLN A 400 16.02 -18.52 0.82
CA GLN A 400 17.45 -18.79 0.94
C GLN A 400 17.90 -20.16 0.40
N ALA A 401 17.42 -20.56 -0.77
CA ALA A 401 17.86 -21.81 -1.40
C ALA A 401 19.39 -21.79 -1.64
N GLU A 402 20.08 -22.86 -1.23
CA GLU A 402 21.52 -23.00 -1.48
C GLU A 402 21.77 -23.25 -2.97
N PRO A 403 22.70 -22.51 -3.60
CA PRO A 403 23.01 -22.69 -5.01
C PRO A 403 23.80 -23.99 -5.25
N GLY A 404 23.53 -24.66 -6.39
CA GLY A 404 24.19 -25.91 -6.79
C GLY A 404 25.33 -25.75 -7.79
N ILE A 405 25.75 -24.52 -8.09
CA ILE A 405 26.72 -24.21 -9.15
C ILE A 405 28.08 -23.78 -8.60
N GLU A 406 29.10 -23.89 -9.45
CA GLU A 406 30.39 -23.23 -9.23
C GLU A 406 30.25 -21.71 -9.43
N ASN A 407 31.15 -20.94 -8.82
CA ASN A 407 31.12 -19.49 -8.91
C ASN A 407 31.52 -19.01 -10.32
N PRO A 408 30.63 -18.34 -11.07
CA PRO A 408 30.93 -17.87 -12.42
C PRO A 408 31.61 -16.49 -12.43
N PHE A 409 31.73 -15.80 -11.29
CA PHE A 409 32.17 -14.41 -11.22
C PHE A 409 33.53 -14.26 -10.52
N ALA A 410 34.47 -13.58 -11.18
CA ALA A 410 35.80 -13.31 -10.66
C ALA A 410 35.82 -12.27 -9.52
N ASP A 411 34.82 -11.39 -9.46
CA ASP A 411 34.70 -10.33 -8.45
C ASP A 411 33.81 -10.72 -7.25
N ILE A 412 33.45 -12.00 -7.15
CA ILE A 412 32.74 -12.61 -6.03
C ILE A 412 33.63 -13.68 -5.42
N TYR A 413 33.91 -13.57 -4.12
CA TYR A 413 34.81 -14.50 -3.42
C TYR A 413 34.06 -15.30 -2.37
N ALA A 414 34.48 -16.55 -2.17
CA ALA A 414 34.02 -17.39 -1.07
C ALA A 414 34.25 -16.66 0.26
N GLY A 415 33.19 -16.53 1.07
CA GLY A 415 33.22 -15.81 2.35
C GLY A 415 32.67 -14.37 2.29
N THR A 416 32.43 -13.80 1.11
CA THR A 416 31.66 -12.55 1.01
C THR A 416 30.20 -12.77 1.41
N PHE A 417 29.57 -11.77 2.05
CA PHE A 417 28.20 -11.91 2.57
C PHE A 417 27.15 -12.26 1.50
N CYS A 418 27.44 -11.94 0.23
CA CYS A 418 26.56 -12.12 -0.90
C CYS A 418 26.93 -13.34 -1.76
N TYR A 419 27.96 -14.11 -1.41
CA TYR A 419 28.44 -15.24 -2.23
C TYR A 419 27.29 -16.18 -2.63
N ARG A 420 26.53 -16.67 -1.65
CA ARG A 420 25.42 -17.61 -1.89
C ARG A 420 24.27 -16.98 -2.66
N SER A 421 23.90 -15.74 -2.33
CA SER A 421 22.77 -15.06 -2.97
C SER A 421 23.07 -14.70 -4.42
N VAL A 422 24.31 -14.35 -4.75
CA VAL A 422 24.73 -14.05 -6.14
C VAL A 422 24.77 -15.32 -6.99
N LEU A 423 25.33 -16.42 -6.48
CA LEU A 423 25.32 -17.71 -7.19
C LEU A 423 23.89 -18.20 -7.41
N TRP A 424 23.02 -18.12 -6.39
CA TRP A 424 21.60 -18.44 -6.53
C TRP A 424 20.92 -17.59 -7.61
N ALA A 425 21.20 -16.29 -7.64
CA ALA A 425 20.62 -15.40 -8.62
C ALA A 425 21.07 -15.72 -10.05
N TYR A 426 22.32 -16.14 -10.23
CA TYR A 426 22.82 -16.58 -11.54
C TYR A 426 22.18 -17.91 -11.96
N GLU A 427 22.21 -18.92 -11.08
CA GLU A 427 21.61 -20.24 -11.31
C GLU A 427 20.13 -20.17 -11.72
N ASN A 428 19.39 -19.22 -11.14
CA ASN A 428 17.95 -19.05 -11.39
C ASN A 428 17.64 -18.01 -12.48
N GLY A 429 18.64 -17.52 -13.21
CA GLY A 429 18.45 -16.57 -14.32
C GLY A 429 18.01 -15.17 -13.88
N VAL A 430 18.11 -14.84 -12.58
CA VAL A 430 17.78 -13.51 -12.06
C VAL A 430 18.79 -12.47 -12.58
N THR A 431 20.06 -12.85 -12.69
CA THR A 431 21.14 -11.99 -13.20
C THR A 431 22.07 -12.78 -14.12
N THR A 432 22.58 -12.12 -15.16
CA THR A 432 23.64 -12.64 -16.03
C THR A 432 25.01 -12.03 -15.70
N GLY A 433 25.07 -11.04 -14.80
CA GLY A 433 26.27 -10.26 -14.53
C GLY A 433 26.23 -8.89 -15.22
N THR A 434 27.33 -8.15 -15.14
CA THR A 434 27.60 -6.90 -15.88
C THR A 434 28.65 -7.09 -16.98
N GLY A 435 29.28 -8.27 -17.00
CA GLY A 435 30.18 -8.76 -18.03
C GLY A 435 30.33 -10.27 -17.87
N GLU A 436 31.07 -10.92 -18.77
CA GLU A 436 31.19 -12.39 -18.85
C GLU A 436 31.51 -13.05 -17.50
N TYR A 437 32.48 -12.50 -16.75
CA TYR A 437 32.90 -13.01 -15.45
C TYR A 437 32.78 -11.98 -14.32
N THR A 438 31.90 -10.98 -14.46
CA THR A 438 31.81 -9.85 -13.51
C THR A 438 30.37 -9.62 -13.06
N PHE A 439 30.15 -9.55 -11.75
CA PHE A 439 28.84 -9.25 -11.16
C PHE A 439 28.65 -7.77 -10.78
N SER A 440 29.74 -7.08 -10.43
CA SER A 440 29.78 -5.73 -9.86
C SER A 440 29.01 -5.57 -8.55
N PRO A 441 29.41 -6.25 -7.46
CA PRO A 441 28.63 -6.32 -6.21
C PRO A 441 28.39 -4.98 -5.52
N ASN A 442 29.30 -4.02 -5.71
CA ASN A 442 29.27 -2.72 -5.05
C ASN A 442 28.57 -1.64 -5.88
N SER A 443 28.23 -1.91 -7.14
CA SER A 443 27.49 -0.94 -7.96
C SER A 443 26.08 -0.77 -7.43
N VAL A 444 25.61 0.48 -7.37
CA VAL A 444 24.26 0.82 -6.91
C VAL A 444 23.24 0.40 -7.97
N VAL A 445 22.12 -0.20 -7.53
CA VAL A 445 21.05 -0.62 -8.45
C VAL A 445 20.18 0.56 -8.89
N SER A 446 19.89 0.61 -10.18
CA SER A 446 18.85 1.49 -10.71
C SER A 446 17.45 0.91 -10.51
N ARG A 447 16.41 1.74 -10.64
CA ARG A 447 15.01 1.31 -10.59
C ARG A 447 14.67 0.27 -11.65
N ALA A 448 15.20 0.42 -12.86
CA ALA A 448 15.05 -0.55 -13.95
C ALA A 448 15.68 -1.91 -13.61
N GLN A 449 16.87 -1.91 -13.00
CA GLN A 449 17.54 -3.15 -12.59
C GLN A 449 16.76 -3.86 -11.48
N VAL A 450 16.27 -3.12 -10.47
CA VAL A 450 15.43 -3.68 -9.41
C VAL A 450 14.16 -4.31 -9.99
N ALA A 451 13.47 -3.61 -10.90
CA ALA A 451 12.28 -4.13 -11.57
C ALA A 451 12.56 -5.43 -12.33
N THR A 452 13.67 -5.46 -13.06
CA THR A 452 14.09 -6.64 -13.85
C THR A 452 14.46 -7.82 -12.98
N PHE A 453 15.17 -7.61 -11.87
CA PHE A 453 15.49 -8.68 -10.93
C PHE A 453 14.25 -9.25 -10.24
N LEU A 454 13.28 -8.40 -9.86
CA LEU A 454 12.01 -8.87 -9.31
C LEU A 454 11.23 -9.67 -10.35
N TYR A 455 11.10 -9.13 -11.57
CA TYR A 455 10.42 -9.80 -12.68
C TYR A 455 11.01 -11.19 -12.94
N ARG A 456 12.33 -11.30 -13.15
CA ARG A 456 12.99 -12.58 -13.44
C ARG A 456 12.89 -13.59 -12.29
N ALA A 457 12.88 -13.10 -11.05
CA ALA A 457 12.79 -13.97 -9.88
C ALA A 457 11.35 -14.42 -9.58
N LEU A 458 10.34 -13.63 -9.92
CA LEU A 458 8.97 -13.82 -9.44
C LEU A 458 7.97 -14.15 -10.55
N ASP A 459 8.16 -13.64 -11.77
CA ASP A 459 7.30 -13.88 -12.94
C ASP A 459 7.89 -14.94 -13.87
N GLN A 460 8.12 -16.14 -13.34
CA GLN A 460 8.51 -17.28 -14.17
C GLN A 460 7.27 -17.99 -14.73
N ALA A 461 6.64 -17.38 -15.74
CA ALA A 461 6.10 -18.21 -16.82
C ALA A 461 7.27 -19.01 -17.39
N GLU A 462 7.10 -20.32 -17.61
CA GLU A 462 8.16 -21.21 -18.10
C GLU A 462 8.80 -20.65 -19.39
N LYS A 463 9.90 -19.89 -19.25
CA LYS A 463 10.78 -19.54 -20.37
C LYS A 463 11.87 -20.61 -20.41
N PRO A 464 11.94 -21.44 -21.47
CA PRO A 464 13.09 -22.31 -21.68
C PRO A 464 14.34 -21.43 -21.69
N VAL A 465 15.31 -21.76 -20.85
CA VAL A 465 16.68 -21.28 -21.09
C VAL A 465 17.18 -22.17 -22.22
N ASP A 466 17.31 -21.60 -23.43
CA ASP A 466 18.01 -22.32 -24.49
C ASP A 466 19.41 -22.65 -23.97
N PRO A 467 19.82 -23.92 -23.98
CA PRO A 467 21.19 -24.29 -23.63
C PRO A 467 22.13 -23.43 -24.47
N VAL A 468 23.11 -22.79 -23.83
CA VAL A 468 24.25 -22.23 -24.56
C VAL A 468 24.87 -23.40 -25.32
N GLU A 469 24.75 -23.40 -26.65
CA GLU A 469 25.40 -24.42 -27.45
C GLU A 469 26.91 -24.35 -27.19
N PRO A 470 27.59 -25.50 -26.95
CA PRO A 470 29.03 -25.52 -26.83
C PRO A 470 29.64 -24.95 -28.12
N VAL A 471 30.46 -23.91 -27.98
CA VAL A 471 31.29 -23.45 -29.10
C VAL A 471 32.21 -24.61 -29.48
N GLU A 472 32.06 -25.15 -30.69
CA GLU A 472 33.00 -26.15 -31.19
C GLU A 472 34.42 -25.58 -31.14
N PRO A 473 35.44 -26.37 -30.71
CA PRO A 473 36.80 -25.90 -30.67
C PRO A 473 37.24 -25.49 -32.08
N VAL A 474 37.63 -24.22 -32.23
CA VAL A 474 38.27 -23.71 -33.44
C VAL A 474 39.52 -24.55 -33.68
N GLU A 475 39.56 -25.30 -34.78
CA GLU A 475 40.78 -25.98 -35.22
C GLU A 475 41.90 -24.93 -35.38
N PRO A 476 43.12 -25.17 -34.87
CA PRO A 476 44.21 -24.23 -35.04
C PRO A 476 44.49 -24.04 -36.52
N GLU A 477 44.52 -22.79 -36.98
CA GLU A 477 44.91 -22.48 -38.36
C GLU A 477 46.28 -23.10 -38.69
N PRO A 478 46.45 -23.63 -39.91
CA PRO A 478 47.72 -24.22 -40.32
C PRO A 478 48.82 -23.16 -40.24
N THR A 479 49.89 -23.51 -39.52
CA THR A 479 51.11 -22.72 -39.43
C THR A 479 51.66 -22.47 -40.83
N GLU A 480 51.66 -21.21 -41.29
CA GLU A 480 52.40 -20.80 -42.47
C GLU A 480 53.88 -21.15 -42.28
N THR A 481 54.37 -22.04 -43.14
CA THR A 481 55.80 -22.31 -43.30
C THR A 481 56.47 -21.07 -43.86
N VAL A 482 57.26 -20.40 -43.03
CA VAL A 482 58.16 -19.31 -43.46
C VAL A 482 59.23 -19.89 -44.38
N GLU A 483 59.20 -19.53 -45.66
CA GLU A 483 60.29 -19.83 -46.60
C GLU A 483 61.57 -19.06 -46.21
N PRO A 484 62.75 -19.70 -46.30
CA PRO A 484 64.02 -19.03 -45.97
C PRO A 484 64.37 -17.98 -47.04
N THR A 485 64.60 -16.75 -46.58
CA THR A 485 65.08 -15.62 -47.39
C THR A 485 66.46 -15.88 -47.98
N GLU A 486 66.61 -15.74 -49.29
CA GLU A 486 67.90 -15.75 -50.02
C GLU A 486 68.87 -14.66 -49.52
N PRO A 487 70.18 -14.92 -49.49
CA PRO A 487 71.18 -13.91 -49.14
C PRO A 487 71.43 -12.91 -50.30
N PRO A 488 71.86 -11.67 -50.00
CA PRO A 488 72.01 -10.64 -51.02
C PRO A 488 73.22 -10.89 -51.94
N ALA A 489 73.05 -10.60 -53.22
CA ALA A 489 74.08 -10.68 -54.25
C ALA A 489 75.20 -9.65 -54.06
N GLU A 490 76.44 -10.11 -54.17
CA GLU A 490 77.65 -9.28 -54.29
C GLU A 490 77.62 -8.43 -55.56
N ALA A 491 77.87 -7.13 -55.42
CA ALA A 491 78.10 -6.22 -56.54
C ALA A 491 79.57 -6.31 -56.97
N ALA A 492 79.78 -6.49 -58.29
CA ALA A 492 81.07 -6.39 -58.97
C ALA A 492 81.51 -4.93 -59.17
#